data_AF-A0A5D3K270-F1
#
_entry.id   AF-A0A5D3K270-F1
#
_cell.length_a   1.000
_cell.length_b   1.000
_cell.length_c   1.000
_cell.angle_alpha   90.00
_cell.angle_beta   90.00
_cell.angle_gamma   90.00
#
_symmetry.space_group_name_H-M   'P 1'
#
loop_
_entity.id
_entity.type
_entity.pdbx_description
1 polymer ?
#
loop_
_entity_poly.entity_id
_entity_poly.type
_entity_poly.pdbx_seq_one_letter_code
_entity_poly.pdbx_strand_id
1 'polypeptide(L)'
;MAEAQHEFVMSIVKRHLAENEERLALIEEICIDKGALILDTVTDEVYFSADDFAYKNAIVTVFQAWAKGTIKGTAEQVFDATKSILED
;
A
#
# COMPACT_ATOMS: atom_id res chain seq x y z
N MET A 1 11.38 -4.40 -35.57
CA MET A 1 11.30 -3.14 -34.80
C MET A 1 10.11 -3.11 -33.84
N ALA A 2 9.00 -3.80 -34.11
CA ALA A 2 7.85 -3.90 -33.19
C ALA A 2 8.13 -4.75 -31.92
N GLU A 3 8.91 -5.82 -32.02
CA GLU A 3 9.22 -6.70 -30.87
C GLU A 3 10.04 -6.01 -29.77
N ALA A 4 11.10 -5.27 -30.13
CA ALA A 4 11.92 -4.54 -29.17
C ALA A 4 11.13 -3.43 -28.42
N GLN A 5 10.12 -2.83 -29.07
CA GLN A 5 9.25 -1.84 -28.45
C GLN A 5 8.23 -2.50 -27.50
N HIS A 6 7.76 -3.70 -27.83
CA HIS A 6 6.88 -4.49 -26.98
C HIS A 6 7.59 -4.98 -25.70
N GLU A 7 8.82 -5.47 -25.82
CA GLU A 7 9.62 -5.93 -24.67
C GLU A 7 9.96 -4.80 -23.69
N PHE A 8 10.26 -3.61 -24.20
CA PHE A 8 10.52 -2.42 -23.37
C PHE A 8 9.28 -1.98 -22.58
N VAL A 9 8.12 -1.91 -23.22
CA VAL A 9 6.85 -1.56 -22.56
C VAL A 9 6.51 -2.59 -21.48
N MET A 10 6.65 -3.88 -21.77
CA MET A 10 6.36 -4.93 -20.80
C MET A 10 7.33 -4.88 -19.60
N SER A 11 8.60 -4.50 -19.81
CA SER A 11 9.56 -4.31 -18.72
C SER A 11 9.22 -3.11 -17.83
N ILE A 12 8.64 -2.03 -18.36
CA ILE A 12 8.19 -0.89 -17.56
C ILE A 12 6.95 -1.27 -16.74
N VAL A 13 5.99 -1.94 -17.37
CA VAL A 13 4.77 -2.41 -16.71
C VAL A 13 5.10 -3.32 -15.53
N LYS A 14 6.06 -4.25 -15.70
CA LYS A 14 6.50 -5.13 -14.61
C LYS A 14 7.12 -4.38 -13.43
N ARG A 15 7.90 -3.31 -13.70
CA ARG A 15 8.49 -2.48 -12.63
C ARG A 15 7.41 -1.73 -11.87
N HIS A 16 6.49 -1.07 -12.57
CA HIS A 16 5.39 -0.35 -11.94
C HIS A 16 4.48 -1.27 -11.13
N LEU A 17 4.28 -2.53 -11.57
CA LEU A 17 3.52 -3.52 -10.81
C LEU A 17 4.23 -3.84 -9.49
N ALA A 18 5.53 -4.16 -9.54
CA ALA A 18 6.30 -4.45 -8.33
C ALA A 18 6.34 -3.25 -7.35
N GLU A 19 6.47 -2.02 -7.87
CA GLU A 19 6.42 -0.81 -7.04
C GLU A 19 5.03 -0.57 -6.43
N ASN A 20 3.97 -1.03 -7.10
CA ASN A 20 2.60 -0.96 -6.57
C ASN A 20 2.36 -2.01 -5.49
N GLU A 21 2.83 -3.23 -5.70
CA GLU A 21 2.75 -4.32 -4.71
C GLU A 21 3.55 -3.99 -3.45
N GLU A 22 4.77 -3.45 -3.60
CA GLU A 22 5.59 -2.98 -2.48
C GLU A 22 4.89 -1.85 -1.69
N ARG A 23 4.26 -0.90 -2.40
CA ARG A 23 3.48 0.17 -1.76
C ARG A 23 2.34 -0.40 -0.92
N LEU A 24 1.57 -1.33 -1.49
CA LEU A 24 0.43 -1.94 -0.80
C LEU A 24 0.89 -2.69 0.46
N ALA A 25 1.93 -3.51 0.34
CA ALA A 25 2.48 -4.25 1.48
C ALA A 25 2.97 -3.32 2.60
N LEU A 26 3.67 -2.22 2.27
CA LEU A 26 4.12 -1.24 3.27
C LEU A 26 2.95 -0.52 3.96
N ILE A 27 1.90 -0.19 3.21
CA ILE A 27 0.71 0.47 3.77
C ILE A 27 -0.04 -0.48 4.69
N GLU A 28 -0.24 -1.73 4.26
CA GLU A 28 -0.87 -2.78 5.06
C GLU A 28 -0.09 -3.03 6.35
N GLU A 29 1.23 -3.17 6.28
CA GLU A 29 2.10 -3.31 7.46
C GLU A 29 1.91 -2.15 8.44
N ILE A 30 1.89 -0.90 7.96
CA ILE A 30 1.66 0.28 8.81
C ILE A 30 0.26 0.24 9.45
N CYS A 31 -0.76 -0.15 8.70
CA CYS A 31 -2.12 -0.24 9.22
C CYS A 31 -2.24 -1.35 10.28
N ILE A 32 -1.54 -2.47 10.13
CA ILE A 32 -1.45 -3.53 11.15
C ILE A 32 -0.69 -3.03 12.39
N ASP A 33 0.47 -2.40 12.22
CA ASP A 33 1.29 -1.84 13.31
C ASP A 33 0.51 -0.80 14.14
N LYS A 34 -0.31 0.02 13.49
CA LYS A 34 -1.18 1.01 14.17
C LYS A 34 -2.48 0.42 14.71
N GLY A 35 -2.74 -0.86 14.48
CA GLY A 35 -3.96 -1.53 14.93
C GLY A 35 -5.21 -1.05 14.22
N ALA A 36 -5.08 -0.43 13.04
CA ALA A 36 -6.20 -0.16 12.15
C ALA A 36 -6.65 -1.43 11.42
N LEU A 37 -5.68 -2.31 11.14
CA LEU A 37 -5.90 -3.68 10.69
C LEU A 37 -5.44 -4.66 11.77
N ILE A 38 -6.12 -5.79 11.84
CA ILE A 38 -5.77 -6.91 12.70
C ILE A 38 -5.55 -8.12 11.80
N LEU A 39 -4.32 -8.64 11.80
CA LEU A 39 -3.99 -9.90 11.17
C LEU A 39 -4.33 -11.04 12.14
N ASP A 40 -5.29 -11.88 11.77
CA ASP A 40 -5.52 -13.15 12.44
C ASP A 40 -4.46 -14.16 11.99
N THR A 41 -3.45 -14.39 12.84
CA THR A 41 -2.34 -15.32 12.51
C THR A 41 -2.76 -16.79 12.42
N VAL A 42 -4.01 -17.13 12.78
CA VAL A 42 -4.54 -18.49 12.73
C VAL A 42 -5.23 -18.74 11.39
N THR A 43 -6.01 -17.78 10.89
CA THR A 43 -6.71 -17.89 9.60
C THR A 43 -5.99 -17.20 8.44
N ASP A 44 -4.94 -16.42 8.73
CA ASP A 44 -4.21 -15.57 7.78
C ASP A 44 -5.11 -14.51 7.12
N GLU A 45 -6.15 -14.08 7.85
CA GLU A 45 -7.13 -13.10 7.39
C GLU A 45 -6.88 -11.74 8.06
N VAL A 46 -7.10 -10.68 7.30
CA VAL A 46 -6.94 -9.30 7.76
C VAL A 46 -8.31 -8.67 7.95
N TYR A 47 -8.52 -8.03 9.11
CA TYR A 47 -9.80 -7.43 9.49
C TYR A 47 -9.64 -5.98 9.95
N PHE A 48 -10.69 -5.17 9.74
CA PHE A 48 -10.75 -3.81 10.26
C PHE A 48 -10.94 -3.76 11.77
N SER A 49 -10.13 -2.93 12.41
CA SER A 49 -10.38 -2.51 13.79
C SER A 49 -11.52 -1.49 13.83
N ALA A 50 -12.38 -1.59 14.85
CA ALA A 50 -13.42 -0.59 15.12
C ALA A 50 -12.87 0.67 15.82
N ASP A 51 -11.56 0.77 16.01
CA ASP A 51 -10.90 1.90 16.65
C ASP A 51 -10.64 3.04 15.65
N ASP A 52 -11.49 4.07 15.71
CA ASP A 52 -11.38 5.28 14.89
C ASP A 52 -10.07 6.06 15.12
N PHE A 53 -9.48 5.96 16.31
CA PHE A 53 -8.18 6.58 16.61
C PHE A 53 -7.05 5.79 15.93
N ALA A 54 -7.11 4.46 15.95
CA ALA A 54 -6.19 3.61 15.20
C ALA A 54 -6.26 3.88 13.70
N TYR A 55 -7.47 3.96 13.14
CA TYR A 55 -7.72 4.32 11.75
C TYR A 55 -7.06 5.65 11.35
N LYS A 56 -7.31 6.71 12.11
CA LYS A 56 -6.73 8.04 11.82
C LYS A 56 -5.21 8.05 11.96
N ASN A 57 -4.67 7.36 12.97
CA ASN A 57 -3.23 7.28 13.17
C ASN A 57 -2.53 6.46 12.08
N ALA A 58 -3.17 5.40 11.57
CA ALA A 58 -2.66 4.63 10.45
C ALA A 58 -2.51 5.53 9.22
N ILE A 59 -3.56 6.25 8.84
CA ILE A 59 -3.53 7.21 7.72
C ILE A 59 -2.41 8.23 7.90
N VAL A 60 -2.33 8.87 9.07
CA VAL A 60 -1.27 9.86 9.35
C VAL A 60 0.12 9.23 9.22
N THR A 61 0.31 8.02 9.74
CA THR A 61 1.61 7.33 9.68
C THR A 61 1.99 6.96 8.26
N VAL A 62 1.03 6.49 7.44
CA VAL A 62 1.24 6.20 6.02
C VAL A 62 1.72 7.44 5.27
N PHE A 63 1.05 8.58 5.45
CA PHE A 63 1.46 9.84 4.81
C PHE A 63 2.80 10.35 5.32
N GLN A 64 3.15 10.13 6.59
CA GLN A 64 4.48 10.44 7.11
C GLN A 64 5.56 9.54 6.51
N ALA A 65 5.29 8.24 6.32
CA ALA A 65 6.21 7.29 5.69
C ALA A 65 6.43 7.64 4.21
N TRP A 66 5.38 8.04 3.51
CA TRP A 66 5.48 8.60 2.16
C TRP A 66 6.30 9.89 2.12
N ALA A 67 6.03 10.85 3.01
CA ALA A 67 6.77 12.11 3.07
C ALA A 67 8.27 11.93 3.36
N LYS A 68 8.63 10.85 4.08
CA LYS A 68 10.03 10.44 4.33
C LYS A 68 10.68 9.69 3.15
N GLY A 69 9.90 9.34 2.13
CA GLY A 69 10.36 8.60 0.95
C GLY A 69 10.46 7.10 1.13
N THR A 70 9.93 6.56 2.23
CA THR A 70 9.82 5.11 2.50
C THR A 70 8.83 4.47 1.53
N ILE A 71 7.68 5.11 1.33
CA ILE A 71 6.67 4.66 0.35
C ILE A 71 6.89 5.42 -0.95
N LYS A 72 7.06 4.70 -2.07
CA LYS A 72 7.23 5.29 -3.40
C LYS A 72 5.90 5.62 -4.07
N GLY A 73 5.87 6.70 -4.84
CA GLY A 73 4.71 7.12 -5.63
C GLY A 73 4.27 8.56 -5.32
N THR A 74 3.19 8.97 -5.96
CA THR A 74 2.54 10.27 -5.70
C THR A 74 1.66 10.20 -4.45
N ALA A 75 1.32 11.37 -3.89
CA ALA A 75 0.39 11.45 -2.77
C ALA A 75 -0.97 10.80 -3.09
N GLU A 76 -1.44 10.97 -4.32
CA GLU A 76 -2.69 10.38 -4.83
C GLU A 76 -2.61 8.85 -4.86
N GLN A 77 -1.52 8.29 -5.41
CA GLN A 77 -1.32 6.84 -5.43
C GLN A 77 -1.26 6.22 -4.04
N VAL A 78 -0.65 6.92 -3.08
CA VAL A 78 -0.61 6.48 -1.67
C VAL A 78 -1.98 6.60 -1.03
N PHE A 79 -2.72 7.68 -1.30
CA PHE A 79 -4.09 7.86 -0.81
C PHE A 79 -5.03 6.77 -1.31
N ASP A 80 -5.05 6.51 -2.63
CA ASP A 80 -5.90 5.48 -3.22
C ASP A 80 -5.54 4.09 -2.70
N ALA A 81 -4.24 3.78 -2.56
CA ALA A 81 -3.80 2.50 -1.99
C ALA A 81 -4.23 2.36 -0.52
N THR A 82 -4.11 3.42 0.27
CA THR A 82 -4.55 3.43 1.68
C THR A 82 -6.05 3.22 1.78
N LYS A 83 -6.82 3.88 0.91
CA LYS A 83 -8.26 3.74 0.84
C LYS A 83 -8.69 2.32 0.46
N SER A 84 -8.04 1.75 -0.56
CA SER A 84 -8.28 0.37 -1.00
C SER A 84 -7.94 -0.68 0.06
N ILE A 85 -7.12 -0.33 1.07
CA ILE A 85 -6.79 -1.23 2.17
C ILE A 85 -7.74 -1.01 3.34
N LEU A 86 -8.14 0.24 3.62
CA LEU A 86 -8.89 0.63 4.82
C LEU A 86 -10.42 0.70 4.64
N GLU A 87 -10.92 0.73 3.41
CA GLU A 87 -12.34 0.93 3.09
C GLU A 87 -12.93 -0.15 2.14
N ASP A 88 -12.18 -1.21 1.82
CA ASP A 88 -12.61 -2.30 0.90
C ASP A 88 -13.38 -3.41 1.63
#